data_AF-A0A401RDR4-F1
#
_entry.id   AF-A0A401RDR4-F1
#
_cell.length_a   1.000
_cell.length_b   1.000
_cell.length_c   1.000
_cell.angle_alpha   90.00
_cell.angle_beta   90.00
_cell.angle_gamma   90.00
#
_symmetry.space_group_name_H-M   'P 1'
#
loop_
_entity.id
_entity.type
_entity.pdbx_description
1 polymer ?
#
loop_
_entity_poly.entity_id
_entity_poly.type
_entity_poly.pdbx_seq_one_letter_code
_entity_poly.pdbx_strand_id
1 'polypeptide(L)'
;METADIFVTTTGNKDIILASDMARMKHQAIVGNIGHFDNEIDMAGLAKLPGIVKDEVKPQVHTWTHPDGKVLIVLSEGRLLNLGNATGHPSFVMSNSFADQTLAQLELFTKPEQYPTDVYVLPKHLDEKVARLHLDALGVKLTTLRKEQADYIGVKVEGPYKPDHYRY
;
A
#
# COMPACT_ATOMS: atom_id res chain seq x y z
N MET A 1 19.74 -12.80 -4.11
CA MET A 1 18.74 -13.69 -4.75
C MET A 1 18.89 -15.14 -4.31
N GLU A 2 20.09 -15.68 -4.16
CA GLU A 2 20.28 -17.14 -4.00
C GLU A 2 19.85 -17.75 -2.64
N THR A 3 19.68 -16.94 -1.59
CA THR A 3 19.41 -17.46 -0.23
C THR A 3 17.97 -17.28 0.27
N ALA A 4 17.26 -16.25 -0.20
CA ALA A 4 15.95 -15.91 0.33
C ALA A 4 14.84 -16.84 -0.18
N ASP A 5 13.87 -17.11 0.68
CA ASP A 5 12.69 -17.95 0.40
C ASP A 5 11.55 -17.18 -0.25
N ILE A 6 11.38 -15.92 0.15
CA ILE A 6 10.25 -15.09 -0.26
C ILE A 6 10.78 -13.73 -0.69
N PHE A 7 10.31 -13.29 -1.86
CA PHE A 7 10.59 -11.99 -2.43
C PHE A 7 9.29 -11.21 -2.55
N VAL A 8 9.27 -10.02 -1.95
CA VAL A 8 8.13 -9.10 -2.02
C VAL A 8 8.63 -7.74 -2.48
N THR A 9 8.08 -7.24 -3.59
CA THR A 9 8.35 -5.88 -4.07
C THR A 9 7.33 -4.90 -3.49
N THR A 10 7.81 -3.75 -3.00
CA THR A 10 7.01 -2.69 -2.33
C THR A 10 7.48 -1.30 -2.75
N THR A 11 8.05 -1.13 -3.95
CA THR A 11 8.85 0.05 -4.27
C THR A 11 8.05 1.14 -4.99
N GLY A 12 6.95 0.78 -5.65
CA GLY A 12 6.23 1.67 -6.55
C GLY A 12 7.01 2.01 -7.83
N ASN A 13 8.04 1.24 -8.17
CA ASN A 13 8.92 1.51 -9.31
C ASN A 13 8.81 0.39 -10.36
N LYS A 14 9.79 0.25 -11.26
CA LYS A 14 9.78 -0.69 -12.37
C LYS A 14 11.04 -1.54 -12.35
N ASP A 15 10.94 -2.78 -12.84
CA ASP A 15 12.09 -3.64 -13.15
C ASP A 15 12.98 -3.91 -11.90
N ILE A 16 12.34 -4.09 -10.75
CA ILE A 16 13.01 -4.28 -9.44
C ILE A 16 13.52 -5.70 -9.28
N ILE A 17 12.71 -6.68 -9.73
CA ILE A 17 13.12 -8.07 -9.85
C ILE A 17 13.06 -8.43 -11.33
N LEU A 18 14.23 -8.58 -11.94
CA LEU A 18 14.35 -8.97 -13.34
C LEU A 18 14.25 -10.48 -13.52
N ALA A 19 13.99 -10.93 -14.76
CA ALA A 19 14.08 -12.34 -15.12
C ALA A 19 15.46 -12.95 -14.81
N SER A 20 16.54 -12.17 -14.94
CA SER A 20 17.90 -12.57 -14.57
C SER A 20 18.08 -12.77 -13.07
N ASP A 21 17.37 -12.00 -12.24
CA ASP A 21 17.37 -12.19 -10.79
C ASP A 21 16.61 -13.44 -10.39
N MET A 22 15.44 -13.66 -10.99
CA MET A 22 14.64 -14.88 -10.81
C MET A 22 15.40 -16.14 -11.23
N ALA A 23 16.23 -16.05 -12.28
CA ALA A 23 17.13 -17.14 -12.68
C ALA A 23 18.17 -17.51 -11.59
N ARG A 24 18.46 -16.63 -10.63
CA ARG A 24 19.38 -16.88 -9.51
C ARG A 24 18.69 -17.28 -8.21
N MET A 25 17.37 -17.17 -8.13
CA MET A 25 16.62 -17.62 -6.95
C MET A 25 16.74 -19.13 -6.77
N LYS A 26 16.57 -19.61 -5.53
CA LYS A 26 16.58 -21.04 -5.21
C LYS A 26 15.28 -21.73 -5.66
N HIS A 27 15.33 -23.07 -5.76
CA HIS A 27 14.14 -23.89 -6.02
C HIS A 27 13.05 -23.60 -4.97
N GLN A 28 11.81 -23.46 -5.44
CA GLN A 28 10.60 -23.11 -4.69
C GLN A 28 10.60 -21.73 -4.02
N ALA A 29 11.46 -20.80 -4.46
CA ALA A 29 11.33 -19.41 -4.03
C ALA A 29 9.96 -18.84 -4.41
N ILE A 30 9.35 -18.11 -3.48
CA ILE A 30 8.06 -17.44 -3.65
C ILE A 30 8.32 -15.99 -4.06
N VAL A 31 7.64 -15.54 -5.10
CA VAL A 31 7.79 -14.20 -5.67
C VAL A 31 6.41 -13.54 -5.72
N GLY A 32 6.30 -12.37 -5.11
CA GLY A 32 5.06 -11.60 -5.09
C GLY A 32 5.31 -10.10 -5.07
N ASN A 33 4.28 -9.33 -5.38
CA ASN A 33 4.30 -7.89 -5.38
C ASN A 33 3.15 -7.35 -4.52
N ILE A 34 3.40 -6.27 -3.78
CA ILE A 34 2.38 -5.52 -3.04
C ILE A 34 2.51 -4.01 -3.26
N GLY A 35 3.33 -3.58 -4.22
CA GLY A 35 3.42 -2.20 -4.66
C GLY A 35 2.30 -1.82 -5.64
N HIS A 36 2.55 -0.83 -6.51
CA HIS A 36 1.47 -0.15 -7.22
C HIS A 36 0.93 -0.90 -8.44
N PHE A 37 1.82 -1.42 -9.29
CA PHE A 37 1.48 -2.13 -10.54
C PHE A 37 2.30 -3.41 -10.70
N ASP A 38 2.00 -4.20 -11.72
CA ASP A 38 2.63 -5.48 -12.05
C ASP A 38 4.06 -5.38 -12.61
N ASN A 39 4.53 -4.18 -12.89
CA ASN A 39 5.82 -3.93 -13.54
C ASN A 39 7.03 -3.82 -12.58
N GLU A 40 6.83 -4.03 -11.27
CA GLU A 40 7.97 -4.19 -10.34
C GLU A 40 8.72 -5.50 -10.61
N ILE A 41 8.03 -6.50 -11.16
CA ILE A 41 8.57 -7.83 -11.45
C ILE A 41 8.49 -8.05 -12.96
N ASP A 42 9.60 -8.42 -13.58
CA ASP A 42 9.68 -8.64 -15.03
C ASP A 42 9.04 -9.98 -15.43
N MET A 43 7.71 -10.05 -15.32
CA MET A 43 6.90 -11.22 -15.69
C MET A 43 6.94 -11.47 -17.20
N ALA A 44 7.03 -10.41 -17.99
CA ALA A 44 7.14 -10.51 -19.44
C ALA A 44 8.49 -11.11 -19.88
N GLY A 45 9.59 -10.72 -19.22
CA GLY A 45 10.91 -11.32 -19.42
C GLY A 45 10.95 -12.77 -18.95
N LEU A 46 10.35 -13.08 -17.80
CA LEU A 46 10.22 -14.47 -17.32
C LEU A 46 9.50 -15.34 -18.35
N ALA A 47 8.39 -14.86 -18.91
CA ALA A 47 7.61 -15.57 -19.92
C ALA A 47 8.34 -15.78 -21.25
N LYS A 48 9.38 -15.00 -21.53
CA LYS A 48 10.20 -15.10 -22.75
C LYS A 48 11.42 -16.01 -22.58
N LEU A 49 11.70 -16.49 -21.37
CA LEU A 49 12.85 -17.36 -21.14
C LEU A 49 12.69 -18.67 -21.93
N PRO A 50 13.68 -19.07 -22.75
CA PRO A 50 13.59 -20.31 -23.52
C PRO A 50 13.38 -21.53 -22.63
N GLY A 51 12.34 -22.32 -22.94
CA GLY A 51 12.01 -23.55 -22.21
C GLY A 51 11.40 -23.34 -20.83
N ILE A 52 11.02 -22.10 -20.46
CA ILE A 52 10.24 -21.87 -19.24
C ILE A 52 8.85 -22.49 -19.40
N VAL A 53 8.38 -23.16 -18.35
CA VAL A 53 7.02 -23.73 -18.32
C VAL A 53 6.24 -23.07 -17.20
N LYS A 54 5.07 -22.51 -17.55
CA LYS A 54 4.11 -21.95 -16.58
C LYS A 54 3.01 -22.97 -16.34
N ASP A 55 2.81 -23.35 -15.08
CA ASP A 55 1.70 -24.20 -14.65
C ASP A 55 0.87 -23.50 -13.58
N GLU A 56 -0.45 -23.68 -13.62
CA GLU A 56 -1.35 -23.18 -12.59
C GLU A 56 -1.50 -24.21 -11.46
N VAL A 57 -1.17 -23.81 -10.23
CA VAL A 57 -1.42 -24.64 -9.04
C VAL A 57 -2.86 -24.45 -8.58
N LYS A 58 -3.31 -23.19 -8.55
CA LYS A 58 -4.68 -22.74 -8.29
C LYS A 58 -4.81 -21.29 -8.80
N PRO A 59 -6.02 -20.72 -8.83
CA PRO A 59 -6.19 -19.31 -9.20
C PRO A 59 -5.21 -18.39 -8.45
N GLN A 60 -4.52 -17.54 -9.22
CA GLN A 60 -3.53 -16.57 -8.75
C GLN A 60 -2.27 -17.18 -8.10
N VAL A 61 -1.99 -18.47 -8.30
CA VAL A 61 -0.74 -19.12 -7.89
C VAL A 61 -0.22 -19.97 -9.05
N HIS A 62 0.92 -19.57 -9.59
CA HIS A 62 1.54 -20.25 -10.72
C HIS A 62 2.95 -20.68 -10.39
N THR A 63 3.34 -21.86 -10.86
CA THR A 63 4.74 -22.28 -10.88
C THR A 63 5.37 -21.91 -12.21
N TRP A 64 6.64 -21.51 -12.17
CA TRP A 64 7.47 -21.24 -13.33
C TRP A 64 8.70 -22.12 -13.27
N THR A 65 8.71 -23.16 -14.10
CA THR A 65 9.75 -24.18 -14.13
C THR A 65 10.80 -23.81 -15.18
N HIS A 66 12.04 -23.66 -14.74
CA HIS A 66 13.21 -23.45 -15.59
C HIS A 66 13.66 -24.75 -16.27
N PRO A 67 14.40 -24.68 -17.39
CA PRO A 67 14.89 -25.87 -18.10
C PRO A 67 15.78 -26.79 -17.27
N ASP A 68 16.43 -26.26 -16.24
CA ASP A 68 17.27 -27.02 -15.29
C ASP A 68 16.46 -27.72 -14.18
N GLY A 69 15.12 -27.63 -14.21
CA GLY A 69 14.21 -28.21 -13.23
C GLY A 69 13.97 -27.34 -12.00
N LYS A 70 14.58 -26.16 -11.91
CA LYS A 70 14.28 -25.22 -10.83
C LYS A 70 12.88 -24.63 -11.00
N VAL A 71 12.08 -24.62 -9.93
CA VAL A 71 10.72 -24.08 -9.93
C VAL A 71 10.66 -22.80 -9.10
N LEU A 72 9.98 -21.76 -9.60
CA LEU A 72 9.60 -20.59 -8.83
C LEU A 72 8.09 -20.58 -8.61
N ILE A 73 7.61 -20.03 -7.50
CA ILE A 73 6.19 -19.86 -7.21
C ILE A 73 5.87 -18.37 -7.31
N VAL A 74 5.03 -17.98 -8.27
CA VAL A 74 4.64 -16.59 -8.48
C VAL A 74 3.19 -16.37 -8.05
N LEU A 75 2.99 -15.37 -7.19
CA LEU A 75 1.70 -14.96 -6.67
C LEU A 75 1.08 -13.86 -7.54
N SER A 76 -0.22 -13.96 -7.80
CA SER A 76 -1.03 -12.98 -8.53
C SER A 76 -0.44 -12.53 -9.88
N GLU A 77 0.41 -13.35 -10.50
CA GLU A 77 1.15 -13.01 -11.73
C GLU A 77 1.91 -11.69 -11.63
N GLY A 78 2.46 -11.36 -10.45
CA GLY A 78 3.17 -10.11 -10.21
C GLY A 78 2.28 -8.91 -9.91
N ARG A 79 0.94 -9.04 -9.92
CA ARG A 79 0.00 -8.02 -9.43
C ARG A 79 -0.05 -8.03 -7.89
N LEU A 80 -0.83 -7.10 -7.30
CA LEU A 80 -0.99 -6.96 -5.85
C LEU A 80 -1.47 -8.25 -5.18
N LEU A 81 -0.57 -8.92 -4.47
CA LEU A 81 -0.82 -10.24 -3.86
C LEU A 81 -1.86 -10.20 -2.73
N ASN A 82 -1.95 -9.09 -1.99
CA ASN A 82 -2.90 -8.96 -0.89
C ASN A 82 -4.35 -8.91 -1.39
N LEU A 83 -4.57 -8.35 -2.58
CA LEU A 83 -5.87 -8.30 -3.24
C LEU A 83 -6.13 -9.53 -4.11
N GLY A 84 -5.11 -10.06 -4.77
CA GLY A 84 -5.27 -11.19 -5.68
C GLY A 84 -5.25 -12.57 -5.01
N ASN A 85 -4.53 -12.73 -3.90
CA ASN A 85 -4.45 -13.99 -3.14
C ASN A 85 -5.21 -13.94 -1.80
N ALA A 86 -5.73 -12.79 -1.40
CA ALA A 86 -6.50 -12.60 -0.17
C ALA A 86 -7.61 -11.55 -0.39
N THR A 87 -8.02 -10.84 0.66
CA THR A 87 -9.13 -9.87 0.62
C THR A 87 -8.68 -8.43 0.84
N GLY A 88 -7.39 -8.14 0.64
CA GLY A 88 -6.81 -6.82 0.88
C GLY A 88 -6.80 -6.42 2.35
N HIS A 89 -6.88 -5.11 2.58
CA HIS A 89 -6.88 -4.54 3.91
C HIS A 89 -8.23 -4.76 4.63
N PRO A 90 -8.24 -5.07 5.95
CA PRO A 90 -9.47 -5.19 6.72
C PRO A 90 -10.32 -3.92 6.73
N SER A 91 -11.63 -4.06 6.97
CA SER A 91 -12.59 -2.95 6.91
C SER A 91 -12.23 -1.76 7.81
N PHE A 92 -11.65 -1.99 8.99
CA PHE A 92 -11.31 -0.91 9.92
C PHE A 92 -10.23 0.04 9.37
N VAL A 93 -9.17 -0.49 8.77
CA VAL A 93 -8.14 0.36 8.15
C VAL A 93 -8.69 1.04 6.88
N MET A 94 -9.51 0.33 6.10
CA MET A 94 -10.16 0.93 4.92
C MET A 94 -11.16 2.03 5.29
N SER A 95 -11.79 1.96 6.47
CA SER A 95 -12.68 3.00 6.99
C SER A 95 -11.98 4.36 7.14
N ASN A 96 -10.69 4.37 7.49
CA ASN A 96 -9.90 5.60 7.55
C ASN A 96 -9.76 6.21 6.15
N SER A 97 -9.28 5.43 5.19
CA SER A 97 -9.11 5.87 3.80
C SER A 97 -10.43 6.29 3.14
N PHE A 98 -11.53 5.59 3.41
CA PHE A 98 -12.83 5.92 2.84
C PHE A 98 -13.51 7.12 3.51
N ALA A 99 -13.22 7.38 4.79
CA ALA A 99 -13.61 8.63 5.43
C ALA A 99 -12.90 9.83 4.80
N ASP A 100 -11.58 9.74 4.57
CA ASP A 100 -10.82 10.77 3.84
C ASP A 100 -11.39 11.00 2.44
N GLN A 101 -11.61 9.93 1.67
CA GLN A 101 -12.21 10.03 0.33
C GLN A 101 -13.57 10.73 0.36
N THR A 102 -14.43 10.38 1.32
CA THR A 102 -15.76 11.01 1.45
C THR A 102 -15.64 12.49 1.80
N LEU A 103 -14.76 12.87 2.73
CA LEU A 103 -14.54 14.27 3.09
C LEU A 103 -13.95 15.07 1.93
N ALA A 104 -13.02 14.50 1.17
CA ALA A 104 -12.45 15.13 -0.03
C ALA A 104 -13.53 15.36 -1.10
N GLN A 105 -14.40 14.37 -1.35
CA GLN A 105 -15.52 14.52 -2.28
C GLN A 105 -16.47 15.62 -1.84
N LEU A 106 -16.82 15.69 -0.55
CA LEU A 106 -17.67 16.76 -0.01
C LEU A 106 -17.03 18.15 -0.17
N GLU A 107 -15.73 18.27 0.11
CA GLU A 107 -15.01 19.54 0.01
C GLU A 107 -14.96 20.04 -1.44
N LEU A 108 -14.57 19.18 -2.37
CA LEU A 108 -14.52 19.51 -3.81
C LEU A 108 -15.92 19.82 -4.37
N PHE A 109 -16.95 19.09 -3.95
CA PHE A 109 -18.31 19.29 -4.44
C PHE A 109 -18.93 20.60 -3.91
N THR A 110 -18.68 20.95 -2.66
CA THR A 110 -19.34 22.11 -2.01
C THR A 110 -18.56 23.41 -2.12
N LYS A 111 -17.25 23.37 -2.39
CA LYS A 111 -16.38 24.56 -2.42
C LYS A 111 -15.44 24.59 -3.63
N PRO A 112 -15.89 24.31 -4.86
CA PRO A 112 -15.01 24.20 -6.03
C PRO A 112 -14.19 25.49 -6.29
N GLU A 113 -14.74 26.66 -5.97
CA GLU A 113 -14.07 27.96 -6.16
C GLU A 113 -12.82 28.14 -5.26
N GLN A 114 -12.71 27.38 -4.17
CA GLN A 114 -11.56 27.45 -3.25
C GLN A 114 -10.37 26.60 -3.72
N TYR A 115 -10.56 25.79 -4.78
CA TYR A 115 -9.57 24.85 -5.29
C TYR A 115 -9.34 25.07 -6.80
N PRO A 116 -8.55 26.09 -7.19
CA PRO A 116 -8.02 26.18 -8.55
C PRO A 116 -7.30 24.88 -8.96
N THR A 117 -7.11 24.62 -10.25
CA THR A 117 -6.44 23.41 -10.73
C THR A 117 -5.03 23.25 -10.14
N ASP A 118 -4.90 22.35 -9.17
CA ASP A 118 -3.66 21.96 -8.51
C ASP A 118 -3.90 20.64 -7.75
N VAL A 119 -2.85 20.10 -7.13
CA VAL A 119 -2.92 18.95 -6.22
C VAL A 119 -2.95 19.45 -4.78
N TYR A 120 -4.04 19.15 -4.07
CA TYR A 120 -4.24 19.53 -2.68
C TYR A 120 -4.20 18.31 -1.77
N VAL A 121 -3.82 18.55 -0.52
CA VAL A 121 -3.98 17.61 0.59
C VAL A 121 -5.17 18.04 1.44
N LEU A 122 -5.84 17.07 2.07
CA LEU A 122 -6.90 17.39 3.02
C LEU A 122 -6.35 18.29 4.15
N PRO A 123 -7.08 19.34 4.55
CA PRO A 123 -6.71 20.15 5.70
C PRO A 123 -6.51 19.30 6.96
N LYS A 124 -5.49 19.60 7.76
CA LYS A 124 -5.08 18.82 8.93
C LYS A 124 -6.20 18.55 9.95
N HIS A 125 -7.13 19.50 10.12
CA HIS A 125 -8.27 19.31 11.01
C HIS A 125 -9.25 18.21 10.53
N LEU A 126 -9.32 17.94 9.23
CA LEU A 126 -10.09 16.82 8.67
C LEU A 126 -9.37 15.49 8.85
N ASP A 127 -8.05 15.45 8.68
CA ASP A 127 -7.21 14.28 8.99
C ASP A 127 -7.35 13.89 10.48
N GLU A 128 -7.22 14.86 11.38
CA GLU A 128 -7.46 14.64 12.82
C GLU A 128 -8.91 14.23 13.14
N LYS A 129 -9.89 14.70 12.36
CA LYS A 129 -11.29 14.27 12.49
C LYS A 129 -11.47 12.82 12.08
N VAL A 130 -10.84 12.37 10.99
CA VAL A 130 -10.85 10.95 10.58
C VAL A 130 -10.27 10.08 11.67
N ALA A 131 -9.12 10.43 12.23
CA ALA A 131 -8.54 9.70 13.37
C ALA A 131 -9.51 9.66 14.58
N ARG A 132 -10.11 10.80 14.93
CA ARG A 132 -11.03 10.91 16.07
C ARG A 132 -12.28 10.03 15.93
N LEU A 133 -12.83 9.89 14.72
CA LEU A 133 -14.01 9.06 14.45
C LEU A 133 -13.79 7.57 14.75
N HIS A 134 -12.53 7.12 14.79
CA HIS A 134 -12.19 5.71 14.99
C HIS A 134 -11.80 5.36 16.44
N LEU A 135 -11.65 6.34 17.33
CA LEU A 135 -11.15 6.12 18.70
C LEU A 135 -12.08 5.26 19.56
N ASP A 136 -13.39 5.53 19.52
CA ASP A 136 -14.38 4.84 20.34
C ASP A 136 -14.43 3.34 20.01
N ALA A 137 -14.33 2.98 18.73
CA ALA A 137 -14.28 1.60 18.26
C ALA A 137 -13.05 0.83 18.78
N LEU A 138 -11.97 1.55 19.14
CA LEU A 138 -10.75 0.99 19.73
C LEU A 138 -10.74 1.08 21.27
N GLY A 139 -11.78 1.64 21.89
CA GLY A 139 -11.82 1.90 23.34
C GLY A 139 -10.81 2.95 23.80
N VAL A 140 -10.31 3.79 22.88
CA VAL A 140 -9.31 4.83 23.17
C VAL A 140 -9.97 6.06 23.76
N LYS A 141 -9.44 6.56 24.87
CA LYS A 141 -9.86 7.83 25.48
C LYS A 141 -8.84 8.92 25.17
N LEU A 142 -9.25 9.92 24.41
CA LEU A 142 -8.42 11.09 24.12
C LEU A 142 -8.52 12.09 25.28
N THR A 143 -7.38 12.55 25.78
CA THR A 143 -7.33 13.64 26.76
C THR A 143 -7.59 14.99 26.10
N THR A 144 -8.32 15.86 26.79
CA THR A 144 -8.55 17.25 26.33
C THR A 144 -7.52 18.18 26.95
N LEU A 145 -6.86 19.01 26.13
CA LEU A 145 -5.98 20.07 26.63
C LEU A 145 -6.78 21.07 27.47
N ARG A 146 -6.25 21.47 28.61
CA ARG A 146 -6.69 22.72 29.26
C ARG A 146 -6.27 23.90 28.39
N LYS A 147 -7.02 25.00 28.44
CA LYS A 147 -6.70 26.22 27.68
C LYS A 147 -5.26 26.68 27.89
N GLU A 148 -4.78 26.70 29.14
CA GLU A 148 -3.40 27.07 29.48
C GLU A 148 -2.35 26.18 28.82
N GLN A 149 -2.62 24.88 28.64
CA GLN A 149 -1.71 23.96 27.97
C GLN A 149 -1.68 24.19 26.46
N ALA A 150 -2.85 24.45 25.87
CA ALA A 150 -2.98 24.75 24.44
C ALA A 150 -2.28 26.07 24.09
N ASP A 151 -2.51 27.13 24.88
CA ASP A 151 -1.85 28.43 24.74
C ASP A 151 -0.32 28.30 24.89
N TYR A 152 0.16 27.49 25.85
CA TYR A 152 1.59 27.26 26.09
C TYR A 152 2.31 26.64 24.89
N ILE A 153 1.68 25.70 24.17
CA ILE A 153 2.27 25.04 22.99
C ILE A 153 1.83 25.67 21.67
N GLY A 154 1.08 26.77 21.71
CA GLY A 154 0.67 27.54 20.53
C GLY A 154 -0.34 26.83 19.62
N VAL A 155 -1.26 26.04 20.19
CA VAL A 155 -2.34 25.36 19.45
C VAL A 155 -3.71 25.70 20.03
N LYS A 156 -4.78 25.39 19.30
CA LYS A 156 -6.15 25.43 19.87
C LYS A 156 -6.44 24.13 20.63
N VAL A 157 -7.39 24.18 21.57
CA VAL A 157 -7.81 22.99 22.34
C VAL A 157 -8.36 21.90 21.42
N GLU A 158 -9.00 22.28 20.32
CA GLU A 158 -9.61 21.41 19.32
C GLU A 158 -8.69 20.97 18.17
N GLY A 159 -7.46 21.51 18.13
CA GLY A 159 -6.49 21.34 17.04
C GLY A 159 -6.60 22.41 15.94
N PRO A 160 -5.84 22.27 14.83
CA PRO A 160 -4.85 21.22 14.59
C PRO A 160 -3.70 21.24 15.61
N TYR A 161 -3.21 20.07 16.01
CA TYR A 161 -2.25 19.90 17.10
C TYR A 161 -0.79 19.87 16.64
N LYS A 162 -0.53 19.90 15.33
CA LYS A 162 0.80 19.78 14.73
C LYS A 162 0.95 20.71 13.54
N PRO A 163 2.16 21.21 13.26
CA PRO A 163 2.42 22.01 12.06
C PRO A 163 2.35 21.16 10.78
N ASP A 164 2.29 21.80 9.61
CA ASP A 164 2.12 21.10 8.33
C ASP A 164 3.31 20.22 7.94
N HIS A 165 4.53 20.61 8.29
CA HIS A 165 5.74 19.84 8.01
C HIS A 165 5.97 18.65 8.96
N TYR A 166 5.05 18.40 9.90
CA TYR A 166 5.14 17.29 10.84
C TYR A 166 4.90 15.97 10.12
N ARG A 167 5.77 14.97 10.33
CA ARG A 167 5.81 13.71 9.58
C ARG A 167 4.95 12.61 10.22
N TYR A 168 3.74 12.95 10.65
CA TYR A 168 2.91 12.26 11.65
C TYR A 168 3.31 12.49 13.10
#